data_AF-A0AAX6TBE1-F1
#
_entry.id   AF-A0AAX6TBE1-F1
#
_cell.length_a   1.000
_cell.length_b   1.000
_cell.length_c   1.000
_cell.angle_alpha   90.00
_cell.angle_beta   90.00
_cell.angle_gamma   90.00
#
_symmetry.space_group_name_H-M   'P 1'
#
loop_
_entity.id
_entity.type
_entity.pdbx_description
1 polymer ?
#
loop_
_entity_poly.entity_id
_entity_poly.type
_entity_poly.pdbx_seq_one_letter_code
_entity_poly.pdbx_strand_id
1 'polypeptide(L)'
;MAGYLSESDFVMVEEGFSTRDLLEELTLEASQATTGEVAAFFVANLGAIVRKHFCFLKCLPRVRPFYAVKCNSSLGVLKVLAELGLGFSCVNKAEMELVQRVGVPASKIIYANPCKQIAQIKYAAKHGVQLLSFDNEVELAKVVKNHASAKMVLCIATDDTHSLSFLSLKFGALLKSCRHLLENAKKSHMEVVGVSFHVGSGCPDPQVYAQSIAEARLVFEMGAELGHTMHILDLGGGFPGVERTKVRFEEIASVINSALDLYFPEGCGVDILAELGRYYVTSAFTVAVSIVAKKEVLLDQPNREEENGSALKTIVYHLDDGVYGIFNSVLFDNICPTPLLQKKPPTEQPLYSSSLWGPAADGRDCVAEGLWLPQLHIGDWLVFENMGAYTVGTGSLLGGTQTCHITYAMSRVAWEALRGQLLPVEQDEDAEGVCKPLSCGWEITDTLCVGPVFTPASIIEGRKENEMWRMVRGWGLVCGKLRSLQESWLHRGLLLWSSSLRCPSAVTFTAPSCLGTSPRDFLLPTPTCTL
;
A
#
# COMPACT_ATOMS: atom_id res chain seq x y z
N MET A 1 3.15 -25.17 16.16
CA MET A 1 3.45 -24.70 14.79
C MET A 1 4.28 -25.68 13.96
N ALA A 2 4.69 -26.85 14.49
CA ALA A 2 5.35 -27.90 13.70
C ALA A 2 4.52 -28.24 12.44
N GLY A 3 5.11 -28.04 11.25
CA GLY A 3 4.45 -28.19 9.94
C GLY A 3 3.82 -26.91 9.34
N TYR A 4 3.71 -25.82 10.10
CA TYR A 4 3.13 -24.54 9.64
C TYR A 4 4.18 -23.60 9.04
N LEU A 5 5.36 -23.49 9.65
CA LEU A 5 6.57 -22.88 9.08
C LEU A 5 7.76 -23.82 9.31
N SER A 6 8.88 -23.58 8.64
CA SER A 6 10.13 -24.32 8.96
C SER A 6 10.46 -24.07 10.42
N GLU A 7 10.75 -25.12 11.18
CA GLU A 7 11.09 -25.00 12.61
C GLU A 7 12.39 -24.21 12.82
N SER A 8 13.25 -24.11 11.80
CA SER A 8 14.47 -23.30 11.83
C SER A 8 14.22 -21.79 11.86
N ASP A 9 13.07 -21.32 11.36
CA ASP A 9 12.86 -19.90 11.07
C ASP A 9 11.81 -19.28 12.00
N PHE A 10 11.34 -20.01 13.02
CA PHE A 10 10.21 -19.60 13.84
C PHE A 10 10.44 -19.78 15.34
N VAL A 11 10.14 -18.74 16.11
CA VAL A 11 10.27 -18.69 17.57
C VAL A 11 8.90 -18.37 18.20
N MET A 12 8.42 -19.28 19.06
CA MET A 12 7.31 -18.97 19.98
C MET A 12 7.88 -18.13 21.11
N VAL A 13 7.33 -16.93 21.28
CA VAL A 13 7.78 -16.00 22.30
C VAL A 13 6.95 -16.19 23.58
N GLU A 14 7.62 -16.44 24.72
CA GLU A 14 6.98 -16.58 26.04
C GLU A 14 6.51 -15.23 26.60
N GLU A 15 5.65 -15.27 27.62
CA GLU A 15 5.18 -14.04 28.28
C GLU A 15 6.35 -13.26 28.90
N GLY A 16 6.44 -11.97 28.58
CA GLY A 16 7.50 -11.08 29.04
C GLY A 16 8.73 -11.01 28.12
N PHE A 17 8.84 -11.89 27.12
CA PHE A 17 9.86 -11.78 26.07
C PHE A 17 9.26 -11.04 24.86
N SER A 18 10.01 -10.11 24.28
CA SER A 18 9.56 -9.29 23.16
C SER A 18 10.38 -9.61 21.90
N THR A 19 9.90 -9.15 20.74
CA THR A 19 10.69 -9.26 19.50
C THR A 19 11.95 -8.41 19.52
N ARG A 20 12.05 -7.44 20.44
CA ARG A 20 13.28 -6.71 20.70
C ARG A 20 14.29 -7.58 21.45
N ASP A 21 13.85 -8.33 22.46
CA ASP A 21 14.73 -9.24 23.20
C ASP A 21 15.27 -10.34 22.27
N LEU A 22 14.42 -10.87 21.38
CA LEU A 22 14.85 -11.80 20.34
C LEU A 22 15.90 -11.19 19.40
N LEU A 23 15.70 -9.93 18.99
CA LEU A 23 16.66 -9.22 18.15
C LEU A 23 18.00 -9.04 18.87
N GLU A 24 17.98 -8.72 20.17
CA GLU A 24 19.16 -8.56 20.99
C GLU A 24 19.92 -9.89 21.19
N GLU A 25 19.22 -11.01 21.33
CA GLU A 25 19.80 -12.35 21.37
C GLU A 25 20.46 -12.74 20.04
N LEU A 26 19.73 -12.62 18.93
CA LEU A 26 20.23 -12.99 17.59
C LEU A 26 21.44 -12.14 17.16
N THR A 27 21.42 -10.84 17.47
CA THR A 27 22.57 -9.97 17.19
C THR A 27 23.78 -10.33 18.06
N LEU A 28 23.57 -10.72 19.32
CA LEU A 28 24.65 -11.18 20.21
C LEU A 28 25.27 -12.49 19.71
N GLU A 29 24.44 -13.46 19.30
CA GLU A 29 24.90 -14.71 18.69
C GLU A 29 25.69 -14.45 17.40
N ALA A 30 25.16 -13.60 16.53
CA ALA A 30 25.80 -13.24 15.27
C ALA A 30 27.15 -12.52 15.48
N SER A 31 27.27 -11.67 16.51
CA SER A 31 28.54 -11.04 16.89
C SER A 31 29.58 -12.02 17.46
N GLN A 32 29.16 -13.18 17.99
CA GLN A 32 30.06 -14.20 18.54
C GLN A 32 30.46 -15.27 17.52
N ALA A 33 29.81 -15.31 16.36
CA ALA A 33 30.09 -16.29 15.32
C ALA A 33 31.51 -16.07 14.74
N THR A 34 32.44 -16.98 15.03
CA THR A 34 33.86 -16.87 14.66
C THR A 34 34.19 -17.25 13.21
N THR A 35 33.22 -17.77 12.43
CA THR A 35 33.50 -18.49 11.18
C THR A 35 32.55 -18.23 10.00
N GLY A 36 31.67 -17.22 10.07
CA GLY A 36 30.71 -16.91 8.99
C GLY A 36 30.67 -15.44 8.59
N GLU A 37 30.28 -15.17 7.34
CA GLU A 37 29.78 -13.85 6.94
C GLU A 37 28.53 -13.55 7.78
N VAL A 38 28.60 -12.49 8.58
CA VAL A 38 27.47 -11.98 9.34
C VAL A 38 26.66 -11.10 8.39
N ALA A 39 25.50 -11.58 7.98
CA ALA A 39 24.62 -10.89 7.05
C ALA A 39 23.45 -10.21 7.79
N ALA A 40 22.93 -9.13 7.21
CA ALA A 40 21.70 -8.50 7.65
C ALA A 40 20.57 -9.54 7.78
N PHE A 41 19.73 -9.38 8.80
CA PHE A 41 18.60 -10.27 9.05
C PHE A 41 17.38 -9.53 9.59
N PHE A 42 16.20 -10.09 9.35
CA PHE A 42 14.92 -9.61 9.87
C PHE A 42 14.45 -10.42 11.07
N VAL A 43 13.83 -9.72 12.01
CA VAL A 43 12.90 -10.31 12.99
C VAL A 43 11.49 -9.84 12.67
N ALA A 44 10.57 -10.79 12.48
CA ALA A 44 9.20 -10.55 12.05
C ALA A 44 8.18 -10.95 13.15
N ASN A 45 7.54 -9.97 13.78
CA ASN A 45 6.46 -10.17 14.74
C ASN A 45 5.13 -10.50 14.04
N LEU A 46 4.87 -11.78 13.80
CA LEU A 46 3.61 -12.23 13.20
C LEU A 46 2.39 -11.93 14.09
N GLY A 47 2.57 -11.81 15.40
CA GLY A 47 1.51 -11.39 16.32
C GLY A 47 1.05 -9.95 16.09
N ALA A 48 1.91 -9.07 15.56
CA ALA A 48 1.52 -7.72 15.17
C ALA A 48 0.51 -7.72 14.01
N ILE A 49 0.67 -8.65 13.07
CA ILE A 49 -0.24 -8.83 11.93
C ILE A 49 -1.63 -9.26 12.42
N VAL A 50 -1.69 -10.18 13.39
CA VAL A 50 -2.94 -10.62 14.02
C VAL A 50 -3.65 -9.45 14.71
N ARG A 51 -2.91 -8.62 15.47
CA ARG A 51 -3.49 -7.41 16.12
C ARG A 51 -4.03 -6.40 15.10
N LYS A 52 -3.29 -6.15 14.01
CA LYS A 52 -3.74 -5.30 12.90
C LYS A 52 -5.03 -5.84 12.28
N HIS A 53 -5.16 -7.15 12.13
CA HIS A 53 -6.38 -7.75 11.57
C HIS A 53 -7.61 -7.45 12.42
N PHE A 54 -7.55 -7.68 13.73
CA PHE A 54 -8.69 -7.40 14.62
C PHE A 54 -9.01 -5.90 14.73
N CYS A 55 -7.98 -5.05 14.71
CA CYS A 55 -8.17 -3.60 14.61
C CYS A 55 -8.91 -3.21 13.31
N PHE A 56 -8.52 -3.78 12.17
CA PHE A 56 -9.19 -3.55 10.89
C PHE A 56 -10.67 -3.93 10.94
N LEU A 57 -10.98 -5.15 11.41
CA LEU A 57 -12.36 -5.62 11.52
C LEU A 57 -13.22 -4.75 12.45
N LYS A 58 -12.63 -4.24 13.54
CA LYS A 58 -13.32 -3.31 14.45
C LYS A 58 -13.62 -1.96 13.78
N CYS A 59 -12.69 -1.41 13.01
CA CYS A 59 -12.81 -0.09 12.42
C CYS A 59 -13.62 -0.08 11.11
N LEU A 60 -13.56 -1.16 10.32
CA LEU A 60 -14.23 -1.30 9.02
C LEU A 60 -15.02 -2.62 8.97
N PRO A 61 -16.08 -2.77 9.79
CA PRO A 61 -16.78 -4.06 9.97
C PRO A 61 -17.48 -4.57 8.71
N ARG A 62 -17.82 -3.66 7.79
CA ARG A 62 -18.49 -3.98 6.51
C ARG A 62 -17.51 -4.31 5.38
N VAL A 63 -16.21 -4.12 5.59
CA VAL A 63 -15.18 -4.22 4.55
C VAL A 63 -14.41 -5.51 4.71
N ARG A 64 -14.30 -6.28 3.62
CA ARG A 64 -13.53 -7.53 3.59
C ARG A 64 -12.08 -7.26 3.20
N PRO A 65 -11.10 -7.67 4.03
CA PRO A 65 -9.69 -7.44 3.75
C PRO A 65 -9.14 -8.41 2.69
N PHE A 66 -8.47 -7.85 1.69
CA PHE A 66 -7.63 -8.56 0.72
C PHE A 66 -6.18 -8.12 0.88
N TYR A 67 -5.24 -9.06 1.02
CA TYR A 67 -3.83 -8.72 1.20
C TYR A 67 -3.13 -8.48 -0.14
N ALA A 68 -2.48 -7.33 -0.30
CA ALA A 68 -1.69 -7.01 -1.49
C ALA A 68 -0.31 -7.70 -1.44
N VAL A 69 -0.16 -8.84 -2.13
CA VAL A 69 1.02 -9.72 -2.05
C VAL A 69 2.31 -9.01 -2.42
N LYS A 70 2.26 -8.09 -3.39
CA LYS A 70 3.38 -7.23 -3.81
C LYS A 70 4.06 -6.46 -2.66
N CYS A 71 3.37 -6.26 -1.54
CA CYS A 71 3.89 -5.50 -0.40
C CYS A 71 4.93 -6.30 0.40
N ASN A 72 4.65 -7.58 0.65
CA ASN A 72 5.56 -8.51 1.29
C ASN A 72 5.08 -9.96 1.01
N SER A 73 5.84 -10.69 0.20
CA SER A 73 5.49 -12.05 -0.25
C SER A 73 6.05 -13.16 0.65
N SER A 74 6.51 -12.80 1.86
CA SER A 74 7.06 -13.76 2.83
C SER A 74 6.06 -14.83 3.22
N LEU A 75 6.50 -16.10 3.20
CA LEU A 75 5.62 -17.24 3.43
C LEU A 75 4.92 -17.20 4.81
N GLY A 76 5.62 -16.73 5.85
CA GLY A 76 5.04 -16.56 7.20
C GLY A 76 3.87 -15.59 7.22
N VAL A 77 3.98 -14.47 6.50
CA VAL A 77 2.91 -13.47 6.36
C VAL A 77 1.72 -14.07 5.62
N LEU A 78 1.95 -14.67 4.45
CA LEU A 78 0.88 -15.20 3.62
C LEU A 78 0.10 -16.31 4.34
N LYS A 79 0.77 -17.20 5.07
CA LYS A 79 0.13 -18.24 5.86
C LYS A 79 -0.73 -17.67 6.98
N VAL A 80 -0.20 -16.77 7.80
CA VAL A 80 -0.97 -16.14 8.89
C VAL A 80 -2.21 -15.43 8.37
N LEU A 81 -2.08 -14.66 7.28
CA LEU A 81 -3.22 -13.96 6.68
C LEU A 81 -4.24 -14.92 6.03
N ALA A 82 -3.79 -16.03 5.45
CA ALA A 82 -4.69 -17.05 4.91
C ALA A 82 -5.50 -17.74 6.02
N GLU A 83 -4.88 -18.03 7.16
CA GLU A 83 -5.54 -18.63 8.34
C GLU A 83 -6.53 -17.66 9.01
N LEU A 84 -6.21 -16.36 9.02
CA LEU A 84 -7.17 -15.29 9.38
C LEU A 84 -8.31 -15.13 8.36
N GLY A 85 -8.29 -15.87 7.25
CA GLY A 85 -9.39 -15.95 6.29
C GLY A 85 -9.41 -14.85 5.23
N LEU A 86 -8.33 -14.05 5.10
CA LEU A 86 -8.25 -12.96 4.12
C LEU A 86 -8.37 -13.45 2.67
N GLY A 87 -8.80 -12.53 1.80
CA GLY A 87 -8.54 -12.61 0.37
C GLY A 87 -7.12 -12.13 0.02
N PHE A 88 -6.73 -12.28 -1.24
CA PHE A 88 -5.41 -11.85 -1.73
C PHE A 88 -5.53 -11.11 -3.05
N SER A 89 -4.87 -9.95 -3.12
CA SER A 89 -4.69 -9.16 -4.34
C SER A 89 -3.33 -9.47 -4.93
N CYS A 90 -3.34 -10.06 -6.13
CA CYS A 90 -2.15 -10.44 -6.87
C CYS A 90 -2.00 -9.57 -8.12
N VAL A 91 -0.77 -9.22 -8.50
CA VAL A 91 -0.48 -8.40 -9.69
C VAL A 91 0.28 -9.15 -10.79
N ASN A 92 0.68 -10.39 -10.54
CA ASN A 92 1.33 -11.24 -11.52
C ASN A 92 1.11 -12.74 -11.26
N LYS A 93 1.53 -13.56 -12.22
CA LYS A 93 1.48 -15.03 -12.16
C LYS A 93 2.18 -15.62 -10.92
N ALA A 94 3.37 -15.14 -10.57
CA ALA A 94 4.16 -15.70 -9.48
C ALA A 94 3.48 -15.52 -8.12
N GLU A 95 2.82 -14.39 -7.92
CA GLU A 95 2.01 -14.13 -6.72
C GLU A 95 0.78 -15.04 -6.65
N MET A 96 0.05 -15.23 -7.76
CA MET A 96 -1.07 -16.17 -7.81
C MET A 96 -0.62 -17.60 -7.50
N GLU A 97 0.50 -18.05 -8.09
CA GLU A 97 1.11 -19.36 -7.80
C GLU A 97 1.50 -19.51 -6.33
N LEU A 98 2.06 -18.45 -5.74
CA LEU A 98 2.46 -18.46 -4.34
C LEU A 98 1.26 -18.55 -3.40
N VAL A 99 0.23 -17.73 -3.61
CA VAL A 99 -0.99 -17.72 -2.80
C VAL A 99 -1.76 -19.04 -2.91
N GLN A 100 -1.87 -19.61 -4.11
CA GLN A 100 -2.50 -20.92 -4.29
C GLN A 100 -1.71 -22.05 -3.63
N ARG A 101 -0.37 -22.00 -3.66
CA ARG A 101 0.48 -22.98 -2.95
C ARG A 101 0.31 -22.92 -1.43
N VAL A 102 -0.05 -21.76 -0.87
CA VAL A 102 -0.39 -21.61 0.55
C VAL A 102 -1.76 -22.25 0.89
N GLY A 103 -2.55 -22.64 -0.11
CA GLY A 103 -3.85 -23.29 0.06
C GLY A 103 -5.05 -22.35 -0.08
N VAL A 104 -4.83 -21.11 -0.51
CA VAL A 104 -5.91 -20.14 -0.71
C VAL A 104 -6.70 -20.48 -1.98
N PRO A 105 -8.04 -20.59 -1.91
CA PRO A 105 -8.85 -20.89 -3.07
C PRO A 105 -8.88 -19.72 -4.06
N ALA A 106 -9.00 -20.02 -5.36
CA ALA A 106 -9.02 -19.00 -6.42
C ALA A 106 -10.17 -17.99 -6.29
N SER A 107 -11.27 -18.37 -5.62
CA SER A 107 -12.40 -17.48 -5.31
C SER A 107 -12.06 -16.37 -4.32
N LYS A 108 -10.94 -16.48 -3.59
CA LYS A 108 -10.41 -15.46 -2.68
C LYS A 108 -9.26 -14.66 -3.30
N ILE A 109 -9.06 -14.75 -4.62
CA ILE A 109 -8.00 -14.03 -5.34
C ILE A 109 -8.61 -13.00 -6.29
N ILE A 110 -8.14 -11.76 -6.21
CA ILE A 110 -8.35 -10.73 -7.23
C ILE A 110 -7.04 -10.53 -8.00
N TYR A 111 -7.12 -10.60 -9.34
CA TYR A 111 -6.00 -10.23 -10.20
C TYR A 111 -6.07 -8.74 -10.50
N ALA A 112 -5.54 -7.93 -9.57
CA ALA A 112 -5.74 -6.50 -9.49
C ALA A 112 -4.87 -5.64 -10.40
N ASN A 113 -4.07 -6.25 -11.28
CA ASN A 113 -3.29 -5.51 -12.26
C ASN A 113 -4.18 -5.07 -13.44
N PRO A 114 -4.36 -3.76 -13.71
CA PRO A 114 -5.18 -3.30 -14.82
C PRO A 114 -4.56 -3.60 -16.19
N CYS A 115 -3.26 -3.86 -16.29
CA CYS A 115 -2.50 -4.05 -17.53
C CYS A 115 -1.73 -5.38 -17.54
N LYS A 116 -2.36 -6.45 -18.05
CA LYS A 116 -1.87 -7.84 -17.90
C LYS A 116 -1.28 -8.39 -19.20
N GLN A 117 -0.28 -9.25 -19.07
CA GLN A 117 0.21 -10.05 -20.18
C GLN A 117 -0.81 -11.16 -20.54
N ILE A 118 -1.01 -11.43 -21.83
CA ILE A 118 -1.95 -12.47 -22.30
C ILE A 118 -1.66 -13.83 -21.66
N ALA A 119 -0.39 -14.21 -21.53
CA ALA A 119 0.01 -15.47 -20.89
C ALA A 119 -0.47 -15.56 -19.43
N GLN A 120 -0.47 -14.45 -18.70
CA GLN A 120 -0.92 -14.39 -17.31
C GLN A 120 -2.46 -14.37 -17.20
N ILE A 121 -3.16 -13.76 -18.16
CA ILE A 121 -4.62 -13.87 -18.28
C ILE A 121 -5.04 -15.33 -18.48
N LYS A 122 -4.39 -16.04 -19.42
CA LYS A 122 -4.64 -17.47 -19.66
C LYS A 122 -4.33 -18.32 -18.42
N TYR A 123 -3.28 -17.96 -17.68
CA TYR A 123 -2.95 -18.63 -16.42
C TYR A 123 -4.10 -18.46 -15.40
N ALA A 124 -4.58 -17.23 -15.20
CA ALA A 124 -5.71 -16.94 -14.31
C ALA A 124 -6.96 -17.75 -14.69
N ALA A 125 -7.30 -17.80 -15.98
CA ALA A 125 -8.40 -18.61 -16.50
C ALA A 125 -8.23 -20.10 -16.17
N LYS A 126 -7.05 -20.66 -16.44
CA LYS A 126 -6.74 -22.08 -16.19
C LYS A 126 -6.82 -22.46 -14.71
N HIS A 127 -6.51 -21.52 -13.80
CA HIS A 127 -6.46 -21.78 -12.36
C HIS A 127 -7.68 -21.21 -11.60
N GLY A 128 -8.74 -20.84 -12.32
CA GLY A 128 -10.03 -20.46 -11.75
C GLY A 128 -10.07 -19.08 -11.07
N VAL A 129 -9.09 -18.20 -11.33
CA VAL A 129 -9.11 -16.82 -10.83
C VAL A 129 -10.04 -16.01 -11.74
N GLN A 130 -11.21 -15.64 -11.21
CA GLN A 130 -12.29 -15.03 -12.00
C GLN A 130 -12.32 -13.49 -11.92
N LEU A 131 -11.92 -12.89 -10.80
CA LEU A 131 -11.98 -11.43 -10.62
C LEU A 131 -10.72 -10.76 -11.18
N LEU A 132 -10.89 -9.96 -12.24
CA LEU A 132 -9.80 -9.29 -12.95
C LEU A 132 -10.08 -7.78 -13.05
N SER A 133 -9.09 -6.95 -12.70
CA SER A 133 -9.22 -5.49 -12.85
C SER A 133 -8.92 -5.03 -14.29
N PHE A 134 -9.50 -3.91 -14.71
CA PHE A 134 -9.18 -3.24 -15.97
C PHE A 134 -9.52 -1.75 -15.91
N ASP A 135 -8.89 -0.94 -16.76
CA ASP A 135 -9.16 0.51 -16.87
C ASP A 135 -9.18 1.02 -18.33
N ASN A 136 -9.02 0.12 -19.30
CA ASN A 136 -8.91 0.49 -20.72
C ASN A 136 -9.50 -0.58 -21.65
N GLU A 137 -9.86 -0.16 -22.88
CA GLU A 137 -10.51 -1.00 -23.87
C GLU A 137 -9.61 -2.13 -24.40
N VAL A 138 -8.31 -1.87 -24.53
CA VAL A 138 -7.34 -2.86 -25.03
C VAL A 138 -7.23 -4.03 -24.04
N GLU A 139 -7.27 -3.74 -22.74
CA GLU A 139 -7.29 -4.75 -21.71
C GLU A 139 -8.56 -5.61 -21.79
N LEU A 140 -9.72 -4.96 -21.90
CA LEU A 140 -11.00 -5.65 -22.05
C LEU A 140 -10.96 -6.61 -23.26
N ALA A 141 -10.47 -6.15 -24.41
CA ALA A 141 -10.33 -6.98 -25.61
C ALA A 141 -9.38 -8.18 -25.42
N LYS A 142 -8.31 -8.03 -24.64
CA LYS A 142 -7.43 -9.16 -24.27
C LYS A 142 -8.16 -10.17 -23.40
N VAL A 143 -8.93 -9.73 -22.41
CA VAL A 143 -9.65 -10.64 -21.51
C VAL A 143 -10.76 -11.37 -22.25
N VAL A 144 -11.58 -10.70 -23.06
CA VAL A 144 -12.65 -11.31 -23.89
C VAL A 144 -12.12 -12.51 -24.70
N LYS A 145 -10.92 -12.39 -25.26
CA LYS A 145 -10.31 -13.45 -26.09
C LYS A 145 -9.70 -14.61 -25.30
N ASN A 146 -9.28 -14.39 -24.06
CA ASN A 146 -8.40 -15.32 -23.33
C ASN A 146 -8.96 -15.81 -21.99
N HIS A 147 -10.02 -15.19 -21.50
CA HIS A 147 -10.69 -15.52 -20.24
C HIS A 147 -12.15 -15.03 -20.30
N ALA A 148 -12.97 -15.70 -21.12
CA ALA A 148 -14.34 -15.27 -21.40
C ALA A 148 -15.30 -15.39 -20.20
N SER A 149 -14.95 -16.15 -19.16
CA SER A 149 -15.74 -16.27 -17.93
C SER A 149 -15.31 -15.29 -16.84
N ALA A 150 -14.33 -14.41 -17.12
CA ALA A 150 -13.85 -13.45 -16.15
C ALA A 150 -14.96 -12.49 -15.73
N LYS A 151 -14.87 -12.05 -14.48
CA LYS A 151 -15.68 -11.01 -13.88
C LYS A 151 -14.82 -9.77 -13.74
N MET A 152 -15.19 -8.72 -14.46
CA MET A 152 -14.35 -7.52 -14.57
C MET A 152 -14.66 -6.52 -13.46
N VAL A 153 -13.61 -5.97 -12.86
CA VAL A 153 -13.68 -4.85 -11.90
C VAL A 153 -13.07 -3.62 -12.56
N LEU A 154 -13.87 -2.57 -12.78
CA LEU A 154 -13.42 -1.35 -13.45
C LEU A 154 -12.65 -0.47 -12.47
N CYS A 155 -11.37 -0.22 -12.74
CA CYS A 155 -10.57 0.69 -11.93
C CYS A 155 -10.78 2.14 -12.37
N ILE A 156 -11.16 3.02 -11.44
CA ILE A 156 -11.34 4.46 -11.69
C ILE A 156 -10.16 5.26 -11.15
N ALA A 157 -9.88 6.39 -11.79
CA ALA A 157 -8.86 7.32 -11.33
C ALA A 157 -9.29 8.01 -10.04
N THR A 158 -8.33 8.37 -9.18
CA THR A 158 -8.54 9.15 -7.96
C THR A 158 -7.71 10.43 -8.01
N ASP A 159 -8.10 11.44 -7.22
CA ASP A 159 -7.23 12.59 -6.96
C ASP A 159 -6.11 12.17 -6.01
N ASP A 160 -4.97 11.75 -6.55
CA ASP A 160 -3.79 11.33 -5.79
C ASP A 160 -2.69 12.40 -5.74
N THR A 161 -3.04 13.67 -6.02
CA THR A 161 -2.11 14.81 -6.10
C THR A 161 -1.28 15.02 -4.84
N HIS A 162 -1.76 14.55 -3.70
CA HIS A 162 -1.08 14.66 -2.39
C HIS A 162 -0.54 13.33 -1.86
N SER A 163 -0.62 12.24 -2.63
CA SER A 163 -0.09 10.93 -2.22
C SER A 163 1.43 10.85 -2.41
N LEU A 164 2.09 9.94 -1.68
CA LEU A 164 3.52 9.67 -1.86
C LEU A 164 3.80 8.85 -3.15
N SER A 165 2.77 8.22 -3.72
CA SER A 165 2.89 7.36 -4.90
C SER A 165 1.79 7.70 -5.90
N PHE A 166 2.14 8.46 -6.94
CA PHE A 166 1.24 8.84 -8.03
C PHE A 166 0.88 7.62 -8.91
N LEU A 167 -0.23 6.96 -8.62
CA LEU A 167 -0.72 5.80 -9.36
C LEU A 167 -1.75 6.20 -10.43
N SER A 168 -2.49 7.29 -10.22
CA SER A 168 -3.58 7.77 -11.11
C SER A 168 -3.07 8.14 -12.51
N LEU A 169 -1.82 8.64 -12.60
CA LEU A 169 -1.18 8.96 -13.87
C LEU A 169 -0.99 7.72 -14.76
N LYS A 170 -0.83 6.55 -14.14
CA LYS A 170 -0.55 5.28 -14.81
C LYS A 170 -1.79 4.40 -14.93
N PHE A 171 -2.71 4.48 -13.98
CA PHE A 171 -3.85 3.57 -13.83
C PHE A 171 -5.12 4.31 -13.45
N GLY A 172 -6.26 3.75 -13.85
CA GLY A 172 -7.58 4.26 -13.51
C GLY A 172 -8.24 5.03 -14.66
N ALA A 173 -9.47 4.66 -14.97
CA ALA A 173 -10.27 5.34 -15.96
C ALA A 173 -10.83 6.65 -15.38
N LEU A 174 -10.70 7.75 -16.11
CA LEU A 174 -11.45 8.97 -15.80
C LEU A 174 -12.96 8.69 -15.84
N LEU A 175 -13.72 9.32 -14.96
CA LEU A 175 -15.18 9.12 -14.86
C LEU A 175 -15.89 9.28 -16.21
N LYS A 176 -15.48 10.27 -17.02
CA LYS A 176 -16.00 10.52 -18.37
C LYS A 176 -15.80 9.36 -19.36
N SER A 177 -14.81 8.51 -19.13
CA SER A 177 -14.47 7.37 -19.98
C SER A 177 -15.17 6.08 -19.52
N CYS A 178 -15.65 6.03 -18.28
CA CYS A 178 -16.22 4.82 -17.67
C CYS A 178 -17.43 4.31 -18.44
N ARG A 179 -18.37 5.20 -18.85
CA ARG A 179 -19.54 4.81 -19.64
C ARG A 179 -19.14 4.08 -20.94
N HIS A 180 -18.15 4.60 -21.66
CA HIS A 180 -17.67 4.00 -22.90
C HIS A 180 -17.09 2.58 -22.67
N LEU A 181 -16.32 2.40 -21.60
CA LEU A 181 -15.77 1.08 -21.24
C LEU A 181 -16.87 0.07 -20.89
N LEU A 182 -17.89 0.51 -20.14
CA LEU A 182 -19.04 -0.32 -19.76
C LEU A 182 -19.89 -0.73 -20.98
N GLU A 183 -20.09 0.18 -21.93
CA GLU A 183 -20.77 -0.12 -23.20
C GLU A 183 -20.01 -1.16 -24.01
N ASN A 184 -18.69 -1.02 -24.12
CA ASN A 184 -17.85 -1.97 -24.87
C ASN A 184 -17.80 -3.34 -24.18
N ALA A 185 -17.80 -3.38 -22.85
CA ALA A 185 -17.91 -4.64 -22.10
C ALA A 185 -19.25 -5.33 -22.39
N LYS A 186 -20.35 -4.58 -22.37
CA LYS A 186 -21.69 -5.11 -22.69
C LYS A 186 -21.78 -5.64 -24.12
N LYS A 187 -21.27 -4.88 -25.10
CA LYS A 187 -21.18 -5.30 -26.52
C LYS A 187 -20.36 -6.58 -26.71
N SER A 188 -19.36 -6.79 -25.86
CA SER A 188 -18.49 -7.97 -25.89
C SER A 188 -18.98 -9.12 -25.02
N HIS A 189 -20.19 -9.03 -24.46
CA HIS A 189 -20.77 -10.00 -23.51
C HIS A 189 -19.90 -10.27 -22.27
N MET A 190 -19.08 -9.28 -21.88
CA MET A 190 -18.24 -9.37 -20.68
C MET A 190 -18.98 -8.77 -19.49
N GLU A 191 -18.97 -9.49 -18.37
CA GLU A 191 -19.61 -9.06 -17.13
C GLU A 191 -18.70 -8.07 -16.39
N VAL A 192 -19.17 -6.86 -16.15
CA VAL A 192 -18.54 -5.91 -15.22
C VAL A 192 -19.30 -5.99 -13.91
N VAL A 193 -18.64 -6.50 -12.86
CA VAL A 193 -19.24 -6.81 -11.57
C VAL A 193 -18.96 -5.77 -10.50
N GLY A 194 -18.12 -4.79 -10.78
CA GLY A 194 -17.74 -3.84 -9.74
C GLY A 194 -16.80 -2.74 -10.20
N VAL A 195 -16.44 -1.91 -9.22
CA VAL A 195 -15.55 -0.77 -9.37
C VAL A 195 -14.46 -0.86 -8.32
N SER A 196 -13.23 -0.51 -8.70
CA SER A 196 -12.11 -0.35 -7.78
C SER A 196 -11.51 1.05 -7.90
N PHE A 197 -10.86 1.53 -6.86
CA PHE A 197 -10.00 2.72 -6.93
C PHE A 197 -8.81 2.57 -5.99
N HIS A 198 -7.80 3.44 -6.07
CA HIS A 198 -6.65 3.36 -5.18
C HIS A 198 -6.09 4.76 -4.87
N VAL A 199 -6.36 5.27 -3.67
CA VAL A 199 -6.00 6.64 -3.22
C VAL A 199 -4.48 6.88 -3.18
N GLY A 200 -3.69 5.81 -3.02
CA GLY A 200 -2.23 5.91 -2.97
C GLY A 200 -1.70 5.90 -1.53
N SER A 201 -0.43 5.52 -1.37
CA SER A 201 0.18 5.46 -0.04
C SER A 201 0.46 6.87 0.49
N GLY A 202 0.19 7.09 1.78
CA GLY A 202 0.58 8.33 2.46
C GLY A 202 -0.24 9.56 2.08
N CYS A 203 -1.44 9.39 1.51
CA CYS A 203 -2.36 10.50 1.27
C CYS A 203 -2.72 11.18 2.62
N PRO A 204 -2.50 12.50 2.76
CA PRO A 204 -2.76 13.23 4.01
C PRO A 204 -4.22 13.65 4.17
N ASP A 205 -5.06 13.47 3.14
CA ASP A 205 -6.47 13.85 3.18
C ASP A 205 -7.38 12.60 3.11
N PRO A 206 -8.02 12.20 4.22
CA PRO A 206 -9.01 11.12 4.22
C PRO A 206 -10.19 11.34 3.28
N GLN A 207 -10.54 12.59 2.95
CA GLN A 207 -11.73 12.90 2.13
C GLN A 207 -11.62 12.37 0.71
N VAL A 208 -10.42 12.08 0.22
CA VAL A 208 -10.20 11.45 -1.08
C VAL A 208 -10.89 10.08 -1.15
N TYR A 209 -10.96 9.32 -0.05
CA TYR A 209 -11.74 8.08 -0.02
C TYR A 209 -13.23 8.35 -0.17
N ALA A 210 -13.79 9.34 0.52
CA ALA A 210 -15.21 9.69 0.42
C ALA A 210 -15.57 10.14 -1.01
N GLN A 211 -14.73 10.95 -1.65
CA GLN A 211 -14.90 11.35 -3.04
C GLN A 211 -14.84 10.14 -3.98
N SER A 212 -13.86 9.26 -3.83
CA SER A 212 -13.72 8.07 -4.68
C SER A 212 -14.89 7.11 -4.54
N ILE A 213 -15.46 6.97 -3.33
CA ILE A 213 -16.68 6.20 -3.08
C ILE A 213 -17.88 6.84 -3.80
N ALA A 214 -18.01 8.17 -3.75
CA ALA A 214 -19.07 8.89 -4.46
C ALA A 214 -18.94 8.72 -5.99
N GLU A 215 -17.73 8.80 -6.54
CA GLU A 215 -17.48 8.57 -7.96
C GLU A 215 -17.76 7.12 -8.37
N ALA A 216 -17.39 6.14 -7.52
CA ALA A 216 -17.72 4.75 -7.74
C ALA A 216 -19.25 4.54 -7.80
N ARG A 217 -20.03 5.20 -6.94
CA ARG A 217 -21.50 5.16 -6.98
C ARG A 217 -22.05 5.62 -8.34
N LEU A 218 -21.50 6.70 -8.91
CA LEU A 218 -21.89 7.15 -10.25
C LEU A 218 -21.60 6.10 -11.32
N VAL A 219 -20.47 5.39 -11.20
CA VAL A 219 -20.13 4.29 -12.13
C VAL A 219 -21.07 3.09 -11.97
N PHE A 220 -21.49 2.76 -10.74
CA PHE A 220 -22.51 1.75 -10.49
C PHE A 220 -23.85 2.11 -11.18
N GLU A 221 -24.25 3.38 -11.14
CA GLU A 221 -25.46 3.86 -11.82
C GLU A 221 -25.34 3.75 -13.34
N MET A 222 -24.22 4.18 -13.91
CA MET A 222 -23.92 3.98 -15.33
C MET A 222 -23.95 2.49 -15.73
N GLY A 223 -23.42 1.62 -14.86
CA GLY A 223 -23.45 0.17 -15.04
C GLY A 223 -24.87 -0.38 -15.08
N ALA A 224 -25.71 0.03 -14.13
CA ALA A 224 -27.10 -0.40 -14.04
C ALA A 224 -27.93 0.01 -15.27
N GLU A 225 -27.76 1.25 -15.75
CA GLU A 225 -28.42 1.74 -16.98
C GLU A 225 -28.06 0.89 -18.22
N LEU A 226 -26.82 0.38 -18.27
CA LEU A 226 -26.32 -0.47 -19.35
C LEU A 226 -26.61 -1.96 -19.12
N GLY A 227 -27.29 -2.31 -18.03
CA GLY A 227 -27.68 -3.66 -17.67
C GLY A 227 -26.55 -4.52 -17.12
N HIS A 228 -25.57 -3.93 -16.44
CA HIS A 228 -24.58 -4.64 -15.61
C HIS A 228 -25.12 -4.83 -14.19
N THR A 229 -24.85 -5.99 -13.58
CA THR A 229 -25.22 -6.29 -12.19
C THR A 229 -23.99 -6.17 -11.30
N MET A 230 -23.64 -4.92 -10.97
CA MET A 230 -22.48 -4.65 -10.12
C MET A 230 -22.79 -4.90 -8.64
N HIS A 231 -21.89 -5.62 -7.98
CA HIS A 231 -22.00 -6.05 -6.59
C HIS A 231 -20.64 -6.03 -5.85
N ILE A 232 -19.57 -5.51 -6.46
CA ILE A 232 -18.25 -5.40 -5.82
C ILE A 232 -17.78 -3.95 -5.82
N LEU A 233 -17.48 -3.41 -4.64
CA LEU A 233 -16.75 -2.16 -4.48
C LEU A 233 -15.40 -2.46 -3.83
N ASP A 234 -14.31 -2.17 -4.52
CA ASP A 234 -12.97 -2.29 -3.96
C ASP A 234 -12.37 -0.91 -3.67
N LEU A 235 -12.14 -0.65 -2.38
CA LEU A 235 -11.61 0.62 -1.88
C LEU A 235 -10.10 0.77 -2.13
N GLY A 236 -9.45 -0.26 -2.64
CA GLY A 236 -8.01 -0.31 -2.86
C GLY A 236 -7.22 -0.22 -1.56
N GLY A 237 -6.03 0.38 -1.65
CA GLY A 237 -5.09 0.50 -0.55
C GLY A 237 -4.68 1.94 -0.25
N GLY A 238 -3.65 2.09 0.57
CA GLY A 238 -3.12 3.39 1.01
C GLY A 238 -3.15 3.60 2.52
N PHE A 239 -3.80 2.70 3.25
CA PHE A 239 -3.89 2.71 4.71
C PHE A 239 -2.52 2.68 5.40
N PRO A 240 -2.31 3.45 6.48
CA PRO A 240 -1.02 3.55 7.15
C PRO A 240 -0.64 2.27 7.91
N GLY A 241 0.62 1.87 7.84
CA GLY A 241 1.17 0.71 8.56
C GLY A 241 1.67 0.99 9.98
N VAL A 242 1.84 2.26 10.32
CA VAL A 242 2.36 2.75 11.61
C VAL A 242 1.44 3.82 12.18
N GLU A 243 1.43 3.98 13.50
CA GLU A 243 0.54 4.93 14.19
C GLU A 243 1.02 6.39 14.08
N ARG A 244 2.33 6.61 13.94
CA ARG A 244 2.95 7.95 13.84
C ARG A 244 2.91 8.51 12.41
N THR A 245 1.75 8.47 11.77
CA THR A 245 1.50 9.12 10.48
C THR A 245 0.72 10.42 10.66
N LYS A 246 0.73 11.30 9.66
CA LYS A 246 -0.07 12.54 9.66
C LYS A 246 -1.56 12.28 9.85
N VAL A 247 -2.03 11.15 9.36
CA VAL A 247 -3.42 10.69 9.43
C VAL A 247 -3.41 9.27 9.98
N ARG A 248 -4.25 9.00 10.99
CA ARG A 248 -4.36 7.67 11.59
C ARG A 248 -5.35 6.78 10.82
N PHE A 249 -5.22 5.47 10.99
CA PHE A 249 -6.10 4.50 10.32
C PHE A 249 -7.57 4.69 10.72
N GLU A 250 -7.83 4.95 12.00
CA GLU A 250 -9.17 5.12 12.57
C GLU A 250 -9.88 6.34 11.97
N GLU A 251 -9.12 7.40 11.67
CA GLU A 251 -9.65 8.62 11.04
C GLU A 251 -10.08 8.34 9.59
N ILE A 252 -9.26 7.60 8.84
CA ILE A 252 -9.60 7.13 7.48
C ILE A 252 -10.84 6.23 7.54
N ALA A 253 -10.87 5.28 8.47
CA ALA A 253 -11.97 4.34 8.63
C ALA A 253 -13.30 5.04 8.94
N SER A 254 -13.29 6.06 9.81
CA SER A 254 -14.47 6.87 10.13
C SER A 254 -15.04 7.58 8.90
N VAL A 255 -14.17 8.15 8.05
CA VAL A 255 -14.58 8.82 6.81
C VAL A 255 -15.13 7.80 5.81
N ILE A 256 -14.47 6.65 5.66
CA ILE A 256 -14.94 5.56 4.79
C ILE A 256 -16.32 5.08 5.24
N ASN A 257 -16.52 4.73 6.52
CA ASN A 257 -17.82 4.26 7.01
C ASN A 257 -18.93 5.26 6.72
N SER A 258 -18.69 6.55 6.98
CA SER A 258 -19.67 7.62 6.70
C SER A 258 -20.03 7.71 5.21
N ALA A 259 -19.04 7.58 4.32
CA ALA A 259 -19.26 7.58 2.87
C ALA A 259 -19.97 6.29 2.40
N LEU A 260 -19.61 5.14 2.96
CA LEU A 260 -20.27 3.87 2.65
C LEU A 260 -21.74 3.89 3.08
N ASP A 261 -22.08 4.43 4.25
CA ASP A 261 -23.46 4.54 4.69
C ASP A 261 -24.31 5.43 3.77
N LEU A 262 -23.69 6.48 3.21
CA LEU A 262 -24.36 7.40 2.27
C LEU A 262 -24.54 6.80 0.87
N TYR A 263 -23.50 6.19 0.30
CA TYR A 263 -23.48 5.81 -1.12
C TYR A 263 -23.72 4.32 -1.37
N PHE A 264 -23.43 3.47 -0.40
CA PHE A 264 -23.57 2.02 -0.47
C PHE A 264 -24.13 1.48 0.85
N PRO A 265 -25.37 1.83 1.24
CA PRO A 265 -25.93 1.48 2.55
C PRO A 265 -25.98 -0.03 2.80
N GLU A 266 -26.04 -0.45 4.06
CA GLU A 266 -26.22 -1.88 4.39
C GLU A 266 -27.45 -2.47 3.70
N GLY A 267 -27.32 -3.72 3.26
CA GLY A 267 -28.37 -4.43 2.53
C GLY A 267 -28.51 -4.05 1.05
N CYS A 268 -27.71 -3.13 0.51
CA CYS A 268 -27.75 -2.78 -0.93
C CYS A 268 -27.22 -3.88 -1.88
N GLY A 269 -26.73 -5.01 -1.33
CA GLY A 269 -26.23 -6.14 -2.11
C GLY A 269 -24.83 -5.97 -2.69
N VAL A 270 -24.05 -5.01 -2.17
CA VAL A 270 -22.66 -4.76 -2.59
C VAL A 270 -21.68 -5.30 -1.55
N ASP A 271 -20.78 -6.17 -1.99
CA ASP A 271 -19.61 -6.62 -1.24
C ASP A 271 -18.52 -5.56 -1.32
N ILE A 272 -18.05 -5.11 -0.15
CA ILE A 272 -17.04 -4.06 -0.06
C ILE A 272 -15.71 -4.69 0.32
N LEU A 273 -14.68 -4.44 -0.48
CA LEU A 273 -13.33 -4.98 -0.35
C LEU A 273 -12.32 -3.85 -0.08
N ALA A 274 -11.16 -4.19 0.49
CA ALA A 274 -10.01 -3.30 0.53
C ALA A 274 -8.70 -4.07 0.35
N GLU A 275 -7.78 -3.52 -0.43
CA GLU A 275 -6.46 -4.07 -0.73
C GLU A 275 -5.40 -3.55 0.24
N LEU A 276 -5.17 -4.30 1.31
CA LEU A 276 -4.27 -3.94 2.40
C LEU A 276 -2.88 -4.51 2.16
N GLY A 277 -1.89 -3.63 1.95
CA GLY A 277 -0.46 -4.00 1.93
C GLY A 277 0.22 -3.56 3.22
N ARG A 278 0.78 -2.35 3.19
CA ARG A 278 1.59 -1.78 4.27
C ARG A 278 0.91 -1.78 5.65
N TYR A 279 -0.42 -1.64 5.67
CA TYR A 279 -1.22 -1.68 6.90
C TYR A 279 -0.88 -2.89 7.79
N TYR A 280 -0.75 -4.07 7.19
CA TYR A 280 -0.50 -5.31 7.93
C TYR A 280 0.95 -5.49 8.33
N VAL A 281 1.89 -5.14 7.46
CA VAL A 281 3.26 -5.66 7.56
C VAL A 281 4.30 -4.63 7.96
N THR A 282 4.08 -3.32 7.76
CA THR A 282 5.13 -2.30 7.99
C THR A 282 5.77 -2.43 9.37
N SER A 283 4.98 -2.35 10.44
CA SER A 283 5.47 -2.43 11.83
C SER A 283 5.79 -3.84 12.31
N ALA A 284 5.50 -4.88 11.51
CA ALA A 284 5.74 -6.26 11.90
C ALA A 284 7.21 -6.67 11.72
N PHE A 285 8.02 -5.96 10.93
CA PHE A 285 9.40 -6.34 10.64
C PHE A 285 10.39 -5.29 11.16
N THR A 286 11.45 -5.79 11.77
CA THR A 286 12.63 -5.02 12.17
C THR A 286 13.85 -5.68 11.54
N VAL A 287 14.77 -4.90 10.98
CA VAL A 287 16.02 -5.40 10.40
C VAL A 287 17.20 -4.98 11.26
N ALA A 288 18.16 -5.90 11.44
CA ALA A 288 19.48 -5.60 11.95
C ALA A 288 20.49 -5.66 10.80
N VAL A 289 21.35 -4.65 10.71
CA VAL A 289 22.32 -4.43 9.64
C VAL A 289 23.66 -4.11 10.29
N SER A 290 24.73 -4.76 9.82
CA SER A 290 26.05 -4.66 10.46
C SER A 290 26.92 -3.58 9.81
N ILE A 291 27.78 -2.93 10.59
CA ILE A 291 28.80 -2.01 10.05
C ILE A 291 29.99 -2.83 9.56
N VAL A 292 30.22 -2.84 8.25
CA VAL A 292 31.30 -3.60 7.62
C VAL A 292 32.57 -2.78 7.41
N ALA A 293 32.44 -1.46 7.25
CA ALA A 293 33.59 -0.58 7.15
C ALA A 293 33.30 0.80 7.75
N LYS A 294 34.37 1.50 8.13
CA LYS A 294 34.32 2.84 8.72
C LYS A 294 35.42 3.71 8.12
N LYS A 295 35.11 4.96 7.81
CA LYS A 295 36.06 5.96 7.36
C LYS A 295 35.84 7.27 8.10
N GLU A 296 36.91 7.87 8.60
CA GLU A 296 36.90 9.22 9.15
C GLU A 296 37.33 10.20 8.07
N VAL A 297 36.51 11.25 7.87
CA VAL A 297 36.77 12.31 6.89
C VAL A 297 36.94 13.61 7.67
N LEU A 298 38.13 14.21 7.54
CA LEU A 298 38.38 15.56 8.04
C LEU A 298 37.76 16.54 7.05
N LEU A 299 36.87 17.41 7.54
CA LEU A 299 36.39 18.53 6.74
C LEU A 299 37.45 19.62 6.75
N ASP A 300 38.20 19.76 5.65
CA ASP A 300 39.01 20.93 5.41
C ASP A 300 38.07 22.14 5.29
N GLN A 301 38.17 23.09 6.22
CA GLN A 301 37.53 24.39 6.07
C GLN A 301 38.47 25.30 5.29
N PRO A 302 38.13 25.74 4.06
CA PRO A 302 39.06 26.57 3.29
C PRO A 302 39.23 28.00 3.80
N ASN A 303 38.63 28.43 4.93
CA ASN A 303 38.60 29.86 5.33
C ASN A 303 38.25 30.15 6.80
N ARG A 304 38.62 29.33 7.78
CA ARG A 304 38.53 29.73 9.20
C ARG A 304 39.89 29.65 9.88
N GLU A 305 40.44 30.83 10.15
CA GLU A 305 41.55 30.99 11.09
C GLU A 305 41.18 30.34 12.43
N GLU A 306 42.17 29.68 13.01
CA GLU A 306 42.09 28.77 14.13
C GLU A 306 41.61 29.46 15.42
N GLU A 307 40.30 29.53 15.65
CA GLU A 307 39.74 29.89 16.96
C GLU A 307 38.72 28.84 17.45
N ASN A 308 39.18 27.58 17.49
CA ASN A 308 38.85 26.49 18.42
C ASN A 308 39.24 25.16 17.73
N GLY A 309 40.41 24.63 18.09
CA GLY A 309 41.11 23.52 17.40
C GLY A 309 40.46 22.14 17.46
N SER A 310 39.24 21.99 16.95
CA SER A 310 38.64 20.70 16.63
C SER A 310 38.20 20.72 15.17
N ALA A 311 39.03 20.18 14.27
CA ALA A 311 38.61 19.90 12.90
C ALA A 311 37.29 19.12 12.94
N LEU A 312 36.28 19.58 12.18
CA LEU A 312 34.98 18.93 12.17
C LEU A 312 35.15 17.56 11.48
N LYS A 313 35.06 16.49 12.27
CA LYS A 313 35.20 15.11 11.79
C LYS A 313 33.83 14.60 11.38
N THR A 314 33.71 14.14 10.14
CA THR A 314 32.54 13.37 9.67
C THR A 314 32.92 11.89 9.60
N ILE A 315 32.05 11.01 10.09
CA ILE A 315 32.27 9.57 10.05
C ILE A 315 31.36 8.94 8.99
N VAL A 316 31.95 8.15 8.11
CA VAL A 316 31.24 7.40 7.07
C VAL A 316 31.23 5.94 7.50
N TYR A 317 30.03 5.37 7.67
CA TYR A 317 29.84 3.95 7.96
C TYR A 317 29.28 3.24 6.73
N HIS A 318 29.90 2.12 6.36
CA HIS A 318 29.40 1.22 5.33
C HIS A 318 28.69 0.05 5.98
N LEU A 319 27.50 -0.26 5.45
CA LEU A 319 26.60 -1.31 5.88
C LEU A 319 26.72 -2.53 4.97
N ASP A 320 26.32 -3.70 5.46
CA ASP A 320 26.24 -4.94 4.68
C ASP A 320 25.04 -4.99 3.71
N ASP A 321 24.09 -4.05 3.82
CA ASP A 321 22.99 -3.84 2.86
C ASP A 321 22.79 -2.35 2.56
N GLY A 322 22.14 -2.04 1.43
CA GLY A 322 22.04 -0.70 0.86
C GLY A 322 20.72 -0.43 0.16
N VAL A 323 20.67 0.67 -0.58
CA VAL A 323 19.45 1.15 -1.26
C VAL A 323 19.03 0.25 -2.43
N TYR A 324 19.93 -0.62 -2.91
CA TYR A 324 19.62 -1.62 -3.93
C TYR A 324 19.05 -2.93 -3.36
N GLY A 325 18.99 -3.05 -2.03
CA GLY A 325 18.41 -4.17 -1.30
C GLY A 325 17.32 -3.71 -0.35
N ILE A 326 17.55 -3.85 0.95
CA ILE A 326 16.55 -3.60 2.01
C ILE A 326 16.14 -2.13 2.09
N PHE A 327 17.07 -1.20 1.78
CA PHE A 327 16.83 0.24 1.89
C PHE A 327 16.30 0.87 0.60
N ASN A 328 15.70 0.09 -0.29
CA ASN A 328 15.16 0.60 -1.55
C ASN A 328 14.05 1.64 -1.38
N SER A 329 13.43 1.73 -0.20
CA SER A 329 12.49 2.80 0.17
C SER A 329 13.10 4.20 0.03
N VAL A 330 14.43 4.33 0.16
CA VAL A 330 15.14 5.59 -0.04
C VAL A 330 15.04 6.03 -1.51
N LEU A 331 15.14 5.10 -2.45
CA LEU A 331 15.05 5.38 -3.88
C LEU A 331 13.60 5.54 -4.37
N PHE A 332 12.70 4.65 -3.91
CA PHE A 332 11.36 4.55 -4.49
C PHE A 332 10.29 5.32 -3.71
N ASP A 333 10.42 5.40 -2.39
CA ASP A 333 9.45 6.06 -1.52
C ASP A 333 9.97 7.41 -0.97
N ASN A 334 11.25 7.76 -1.20
CA ASN A 334 11.95 8.88 -0.58
C ASN A 334 11.87 8.89 0.96
N ILE A 335 11.80 7.69 1.56
CA ILE A 335 11.74 7.51 3.01
C ILE A 335 13.09 6.98 3.48
N CYS A 336 13.78 7.80 4.29
CA CYS A 336 15.00 7.43 4.98
C CYS A 336 14.64 6.82 6.35
N PRO A 337 14.88 5.51 6.57
CA PRO A 337 14.59 4.89 7.85
C PRO A 337 15.59 5.39 8.90
N THR A 338 15.11 5.58 10.13
CA THR A 338 15.93 6.09 11.23
C THR A 338 16.70 4.93 11.89
N PRO A 339 18.04 5.01 11.97
CA PRO A 339 18.82 3.98 12.65
C PRO A 339 18.60 4.06 14.16
N LEU A 340 18.43 2.91 14.79
CA LEU A 340 18.40 2.74 16.23
C LEU A 340 19.66 1.98 16.66
N LEU A 341 20.26 2.45 17.75
CA LEU A 341 21.37 1.76 18.37
C LEU A 341 20.84 0.61 19.22
N GLN A 342 21.38 -0.59 19.01
CA GLN A 342 21.02 -1.76 19.81
C GLN A 342 21.30 -1.52 21.30
N LYS A 343 22.50 -1.01 21.61
CA LYS A 343 22.87 -0.61 22.98
C LYS A 343 22.57 0.88 23.15
N LYS A 344 21.81 1.22 24.19
CA LYS A 344 21.68 2.63 24.59
C LYS A 344 23.08 3.18 24.89
N PRO A 345 23.52 4.25 24.22
CA PRO A 345 24.80 4.85 24.55
C PRO A 345 24.74 5.36 26.01
N PRO A 346 25.84 5.29 26.76
CA PRO A 346 26.00 6.03 28.00
C PRO A 346 25.63 7.50 27.76
N THR A 347 24.96 8.13 28.73
CA THR A 347 24.31 9.46 28.62
C THR A 347 25.26 10.62 28.26
N GLU A 348 26.57 10.39 28.17
CA GLU A 348 27.61 11.41 28.00
C GLU A 348 28.58 11.17 26.83
N GLN A 349 28.22 10.33 25.84
CA GLN A 349 29.10 10.12 24.68
C GLN A 349 29.01 11.26 23.65
N PRO A 350 30.15 11.71 23.08
CA PRO A 350 30.15 12.70 22.01
C PRO A 350 29.47 12.15 20.76
N LEU A 351 28.67 12.99 20.12
CA LEU A 351 28.04 12.69 18.84
C LEU A 351 28.85 13.27 17.69
N TYR A 352 28.89 12.55 16.58
CA TYR A 352 29.61 12.91 15.37
C TYR A 352 28.64 12.98 14.19
N SER A 353 28.85 13.99 13.33
CA SER A 353 28.20 14.03 12.02
C SER A 353 28.55 12.77 11.25
N SER A 354 27.54 12.02 10.83
CA SER A 354 27.69 10.68 10.28
C SER A 354 26.82 10.44 9.06
N SER A 355 27.27 9.54 8.18
CA SER A 355 26.49 9.03 7.05
C SER A 355 26.58 7.51 6.95
N LEU A 356 25.52 6.90 6.44
CA LEU A 356 25.36 5.46 6.26
C LEU A 356 25.27 5.13 4.77
N TRP A 357 26.11 4.22 4.32
CA TRP A 357 26.27 3.84 2.92
C TRP A 357 26.11 2.33 2.77
N GLY A 358 25.50 1.89 1.68
CA GLY A 358 25.43 0.47 1.37
C GLY A 358 26.75 -0.08 0.80
N PRO A 359 26.77 -1.39 0.46
CA PRO A 359 27.97 -2.08 -0.01
C PRO A 359 28.26 -1.86 -1.50
N ALA A 360 27.34 -1.28 -2.27
CA ALA A 360 27.53 -1.12 -3.71
C ALA A 360 28.56 -0.03 -4.02
N ALA A 361 29.36 -0.24 -5.07
CA ALA A 361 30.29 0.75 -5.60
C ALA A 361 29.56 1.84 -6.44
N ASP A 362 28.42 2.35 -5.97
CA ASP A 362 27.69 3.49 -6.56
C ASP A 362 27.57 4.58 -5.48
N GLY A 363 27.96 5.82 -5.81
CA GLY A 363 27.81 6.99 -4.92
C GLY A 363 26.35 7.38 -4.62
N ARG A 364 25.37 6.67 -5.20
CA ARG A 364 23.95 6.76 -4.86
C ARG A 364 23.50 5.70 -3.86
N ASP A 365 24.38 4.76 -3.48
CA ASP A 365 24.10 3.78 -2.42
C ASP A 365 24.25 4.41 -1.03
N CYS A 366 23.49 5.47 -0.82
CA CYS A 366 23.49 6.28 0.38
C CYS A 366 22.17 6.08 1.11
N VAL A 367 22.21 5.43 2.27
CA VAL A 367 21.02 5.11 3.07
C VAL A 367 20.57 6.34 3.87
N ALA A 368 21.52 7.06 4.47
CA ALA A 368 21.24 8.23 5.28
C ALA A 368 22.45 9.18 5.39
N GLU A 369 22.20 10.49 5.39
CA GLU A 369 23.22 11.52 5.62
C GLU A 369 22.79 12.50 6.73
N GLY A 370 23.76 13.20 7.30
CA GLY A 370 23.50 14.24 8.31
C GLY A 370 23.01 13.69 9.65
N LEU A 371 23.33 12.43 9.96
CA LEU A 371 22.99 11.81 11.23
C LEU A 371 23.95 12.25 12.32
N TRP A 372 23.47 12.29 13.56
CA TRP A 372 24.30 12.51 14.75
C TRP A 372 24.35 11.22 15.55
N LEU A 373 25.45 10.47 15.39
CA LEU A 373 25.65 9.17 16.01
C LEU A 373 26.84 9.21 16.96
N PRO A 374 26.83 8.43 18.05
CA PRO A 374 28.05 8.19 18.81
C PRO A 374 29.08 7.48 17.92
N GLN A 375 30.32 7.39 18.40
CA GLN A 375 31.34 6.65 17.68
C GLN A 375 31.01 5.15 17.68
N LEU A 376 30.71 4.62 16.49
CA LEU A 376 30.48 3.20 16.23
C LEU A 376 31.75 2.54 15.66
N HIS A 377 31.76 1.22 15.70
CA HIS A 377 32.87 0.36 15.28
C HIS A 377 32.41 -0.67 14.24
N ILE A 378 33.38 -1.23 13.51
CA ILE A 378 33.14 -2.34 12.60
C ILE A 378 32.64 -3.53 13.42
N GLY A 379 31.56 -4.16 12.96
CA GLY A 379 30.85 -5.23 13.67
C GLY A 379 29.74 -4.76 14.62
N ASP A 380 29.58 -3.45 14.84
CA ASP A 380 28.41 -2.92 15.55
C ASP A 380 27.15 -3.07 14.67
N TRP A 381 26.01 -3.30 15.33
CA TRP A 381 24.71 -3.45 14.68
C TRP A 381 23.87 -2.18 14.77
N LEU A 382 23.25 -1.84 13.64
CA LEU A 382 22.19 -0.85 13.54
C LEU A 382 20.85 -1.54 13.32
N VAL A 383 19.84 -1.07 14.04
CA VAL A 383 18.49 -1.61 13.99
C VAL A 383 17.57 -0.62 13.29
N PHE A 384 16.73 -1.10 12.36
CA PHE A 384 15.73 -0.29 11.69
C PHE A 384 14.35 -0.93 11.85
N GLU A 385 13.47 -0.24 12.58
CA GLU A 385 12.08 -0.65 12.78
C GLU A 385 11.22 -0.27 11.57
N ASN A 386 10.01 -0.85 11.49
CA ASN A 386 9.01 -0.53 10.48
C ASN A 386 9.42 -0.90 9.04
N MET A 387 10.25 -1.95 8.90
CA MET A 387 10.88 -2.35 7.64
C MET A 387 10.17 -3.53 6.98
N GLY A 388 8.83 -3.64 7.10
CA GLY A 388 8.09 -4.80 6.59
C GLY A 388 7.36 -4.63 5.28
N ALA A 389 7.27 -3.41 4.74
CA ALA A 389 6.54 -3.11 3.51
C ALA A 389 7.51 -2.66 2.41
N TYR A 390 7.48 -3.34 1.26
CA TYR A 390 8.28 -3.02 0.06
C TYR A 390 9.80 -3.13 0.26
N THR A 391 10.23 -3.89 1.27
CA THR A 391 11.62 -4.09 1.67
C THR A 391 12.06 -5.55 1.51
N VAL A 392 11.19 -6.47 1.93
CA VAL A 392 11.46 -7.91 1.97
C VAL A 392 11.17 -8.55 0.60
N GLY A 393 12.08 -9.40 0.12
CA GLY A 393 11.86 -10.18 -1.11
C GLY A 393 12.12 -9.42 -2.42
N THR A 394 12.47 -8.14 -2.35
CA THR A 394 13.19 -7.46 -3.43
C THR A 394 14.59 -8.04 -3.49
N GLY A 395 14.82 -9.02 -4.37
CA GLY A 395 16.18 -9.50 -4.66
C GLY A 395 17.08 -8.31 -5.01
N SER A 396 18.36 -8.39 -4.63
CA SER A 396 19.32 -7.30 -4.87
C SER A 396 19.23 -6.86 -6.33
N LEU A 397 18.95 -5.57 -6.56
CA LEU A 397 18.83 -4.99 -7.90
C LEU A 397 20.15 -5.06 -8.69
N LEU A 398 21.25 -5.41 -8.03
CA LEU A 398 22.59 -5.57 -8.59
C LEU A 398 23.00 -7.05 -8.77
N GLY A 399 22.08 -8.00 -8.60
CA GLY A 399 22.31 -9.40 -8.96
C GLY A 399 22.94 -10.29 -7.88
N GLY A 400 22.94 -9.86 -6.61
CA GLY A 400 23.27 -10.71 -5.46
C GLY A 400 22.09 -11.60 -5.05
N THR A 401 22.35 -12.90 -4.85
CA THR A 401 21.34 -13.91 -4.46
C THR A 401 21.12 -14.05 -2.96
N GLN A 402 21.77 -13.26 -2.11
CA GLN A 402 21.54 -13.36 -0.67
C GLN A 402 20.18 -12.77 -0.31
N THR A 403 19.19 -13.65 -0.15
CA THR A 403 17.93 -13.33 0.51
C THR A 403 18.20 -13.18 2.00
N CYS A 404 18.01 -11.97 2.51
CA CYS A 404 18.09 -11.67 3.94
C CYS A 404 17.24 -12.67 4.77
N HIS A 405 17.84 -13.29 5.78
CA HIS A 405 17.17 -14.28 6.63
C HIS A 405 16.03 -13.60 7.41
N ILE A 406 14.89 -14.28 7.55
CA ILE A 406 13.75 -13.79 8.35
C ILE A 406 13.47 -14.78 9.47
N THR A 407 13.65 -14.32 10.71
CA THR A 407 13.22 -15.06 11.90
C THR A 407 11.83 -14.58 12.31
N TYR A 408 10.84 -15.46 12.19
CA TYR A 408 9.47 -15.17 12.57
C TYR A 408 9.26 -15.40 14.07
N ALA A 409 8.53 -14.49 14.70
CA ALA A 409 8.20 -14.54 16.12
C ALA A 409 6.70 -14.37 16.33
N MET A 410 6.12 -15.13 17.26
CA MET A 410 4.72 -14.97 17.66
C MET A 410 4.53 -15.35 19.13
N SER A 411 3.75 -14.58 19.88
CA SER A 411 3.39 -14.94 21.25
C SER A 411 2.32 -16.04 21.28
N ARG A 412 2.24 -16.80 22.38
CA ARG A 412 1.19 -17.82 22.57
C ARG A 412 -0.22 -17.22 22.46
N VAL A 413 -0.44 -16.05 23.07
CA VAL A 413 -1.73 -15.33 22.99
C VAL A 413 -2.11 -15.01 21.54
N ALA A 414 -1.18 -14.52 20.73
CA ALA A 414 -1.45 -14.21 19.32
C ALA A 414 -1.71 -15.49 18.50
N TRP A 415 -1.02 -16.59 18.82
CA TRP A 415 -1.25 -17.89 18.19
C TRP A 415 -2.63 -18.46 18.51
N GLU A 416 -3.08 -18.36 19.75
CA GLU A 416 -4.41 -18.84 20.15
C GLU A 416 -5.53 -17.96 19.55
N ALA A 417 -5.31 -16.65 19.47
CA ALA A 417 -6.19 -15.72 18.75
C ALA A 417 -6.28 -16.06 17.26
N LEU A 418 -5.15 -16.38 16.61
CA LEU A 418 -5.11 -16.84 15.22
C LEU A 418 -5.92 -18.14 15.02
N ARG A 419 -5.86 -19.06 15.99
CA ARG A 419 -6.58 -20.34 15.97
C ARG A 419 -8.07 -20.21 16.32
N GLY A 420 -8.56 -18.99 16.54
CA GLY A 420 -9.94 -18.73 16.93
C GLY A 420 -10.31 -19.26 18.32
N GLN A 421 -9.32 -19.53 19.18
CA GLN A 421 -9.55 -20.06 20.54
C GLN A 421 -9.65 -18.96 21.60
N LEU A 422 -9.31 -17.72 21.26
CA LEU A 422 -9.41 -16.55 22.13
C LEU A 422 -10.05 -15.39 21.37
N LEU A 423 -11.38 -15.35 21.35
CA LEU A 423 -12.06 -14.07 21.49
C LEU A 423 -11.95 -13.72 22.98
N PRO A 424 -11.46 -12.53 23.37
CA PRO A 424 -11.44 -12.15 24.78
C PRO A 424 -12.87 -12.24 25.32
N VAL A 425 -13.07 -13.07 26.33
CA VAL A 425 -14.20 -12.92 27.25
C VAL A 425 -14.03 -11.55 27.88
N GLU A 426 -15.01 -10.67 27.70
CA GLU A 426 -15.08 -9.45 28.49
C GLU A 426 -15.05 -9.86 29.97
N GLN A 427 -13.94 -9.57 30.64
CA GLN A 427 -13.90 -9.61 32.09
C GLN A 427 -14.65 -8.36 32.54
N ASP A 428 -15.94 -8.54 32.84
CA ASP A 428 -16.65 -7.67 33.77
C ASP A 428 -15.90 -7.74 35.10
N GLU A 429 -15.02 -6.77 35.34
CA GLU A 429 -14.57 -6.45 36.70
C GLU A 429 -15.61 -5.54 37.34
N ASP A 430 -16.13 -6.03 38.45
CA ASP A 430 -17.05 -5.36 39.35
C ASP A 430 -16.66 -3.90 39.65
N ALA A 431 -17.50 -2.97 39.19
CA ALA A 431 -17.62 -1.65 39.78
C ALA A 431 -19.07 -1.45 40.22
N GLU A 432 -19.32 -1.71 41.51
CA GLU A 432 -20.51 -1.26 42.22
C GLU A 432 -20.70 0.26 42.02
N GLY A 433 -21.88 0.67 41.54
CA GLY A 433 -22.32 2.05 41.71
C GLY A 433 -23.25 2.60 40.64
N VAL A 434 -24.56 2.50 40.92
CA VAL A 434 -25.62 3.47 40.56
C VAL A 434 -26.43 3.23 39.26
N CYS A 435 -27.66 2.74 39.51
CA CYS A 435 -28.95 2.95 38.81
C CYS A 435 -29.19 2.45 37.37
N LYS A 436 -29.91 1.32 37.28
CA LYS A 436 -30.83 0.97 36.17
C LYS A 436 -32.15 1.76 36.27
N PRO A 437 -32.90 1.87 35.16
CA PRO A 437 -34.20 1.18 35.07
C PRO A 437 -34.25 0.26 33.84
N LEU A 438 -34.50 -1.05 34.02
CA LEU A 438 -35.80 -1.74 33.80
C LEU A 438 -36.27 -1.68 32.33
N SER A 439 -35.99 -2.74 31.56
CA SER A 439 -36.90 -3.87 31.22
C SER A 439 -37.90 -3.50 30.13
N CYS A 440 -38.01 -4.20 29.01
CA CYS A 440 -38.54 -5.57 28.83
C CYS A 440 -38.08 -6.12 27.45
N GLY A 441 -37.67 -7.40 27.31
CA GLY A 441 -38.55 -8.55 26.99
C GLY A 441 -39.30 -8.31 25.67
N TRP A 442 -39.23 -9.12 24.61
CA TRP A 442 -39.58 -10.54 24.52
C TRP A 442 -39.07 -11.12 23.19
N GLU A 443 -38.71 -12.40 23.17
CA GLU A 443 -38.61 -13.23 21.95
C GLU A 443 -39.92 -13.99 21.70
N ILE A 444 -40.07 -14.41 20.42
CA ILE A 444 -40.63 -15.67 19.89
C ILE A 444 -41.81 -15.55 18.87
N THR A 445 -41.55 -16.21 17.73
CA THR A 445 -42.41 -16.92 16.73
C THR A 445 -42.97 -16.23 15.48
N ASP A 446 -42.63 -16.88 14.36
CA ASP A 446 -43.31 -16.94 13.06
C ASP A 446 -44.83 -17.15 13.17
N THR A 447 -45.60 -16.57 12.24
CA THR A 447 -46.59 -17.23 11.36
C THR A 447 -47.38 -16.20 10.51
N LEU A 448 -47.27 -16.36 9.18
CA LEU A 448 -48.25 -16.13 8.09
C LEU A 448 -49.24 -14.93 8.08
N CYS A 449 -49.10 -14.15 7.00
CA CYS A 449 -50.14 -13.78 6.01
C CYS A 449 -51.11 -12.58 6.21
N VAL A 450 -51.18 -11.83 5.10
CA VAL A 450 -52.22 -10.92 4.55
C VAL A 450 -52.23 -9.46 5.06
N GLY A 451 -51.93 -8.54 4.13
CA GLY A 451 -51.97 -7.09 4.34
C GLY A 451 -53.35 -6.45 4.14
N PRO A 452 -53.40 -5.12 4.06
CA PRO A 452 -54.23 -4.51 3.03
C PRO A 452 -53.52 -3.38 2.25
N VAL A 453 -53.90 -3.36 0.98
CA VAL A 453 -53.74 -2.34 -0.05
C VAL A 453 -54.35 -1.01 0.38
N PHE A 454 -53.68 0.12 0.11
CA PHE A 454 -54.32 1.39 -0.25
C PHE A 454 -53.40 2.30 -1.08
N THR A 455 -53.80 2.56 -2.32
CA THR A 455 -53.52 3.74 -3.16
C THR A 455 -54.75 3.97 -4.06
N PRO A 456 -54.95 5.11 -4.75
CA PRO A 456 -54.45 6.48 -4.55
C PRO A 456 -55.61 7.52 -4.57
N ALA A 457 -55.32 8.80 -4.30
CA ALA A 457 -56.20 9.89 -4.72
C ALA A 457 -55.39 11.06 -5.30
N SER A 458 -55.82 11.49 -6.49
CA SER A 458 -55.25 12.52 -7.35
C SER A 458 -56.03 13.84 -7.28
N ILE A 459 -55.27 14.96 -7.34
CA ILE A 459 -55.52 16.23 -8.05
C ILE A 459 -56.82 17.02 -7.78
N ILE A 460 -56.69 18.25 -7.27
CA ILE A 460 -57.39 19.46 -7.76
C ILE A 460 -56.44 20.68 -7.73
N GLU A 461 -56.39 21.40 -8.85
CA GLU A 461 -55.69 22.66 -9.12
C GLU A 461 -56.29 23.87 -8.37
N GLY A 462 -55.48 24.91 -8.13
CA GLY A 462 -56.00 26.21 -7.65
C GLY A 462 -54.96 27.30 -7.35
N ARG A 463 -54.35 27.85 -8.42
CA ARG A 463 -53.78 29.21 -8.59
C ARG A 463 -53.80 30.18 -7.37
N LYS A 464 -52.63 30.76 -7.04
CA LYS A 464 -52.39 32.22 -7.07
C LYS A 464 -50.91 32.59 -6.92
N GLU A 465 -50.49 33.50 -7.79
CA GLU A 465 -49.21 34.20 -7.84
C GLU A 465 -48.90 34.93 -6.53
N ASN A 466 -47.64 34.85 -6.08
CA ASN A 466 -46.80 35.97 -5.65
C ASN A 466 -45.48 35.44 -5.06
N GLU A 467 -44.44 36.27 -5.13
CA GLU A 467 -43.09 36.06 -4.55
C GLU A 467 -42.01 35.43 -5.43
N MET A 468 -42.00 35.82 -6.71
CA MET A 468 -40.77 35.82 -7.51
C MET A 468 -40.24 37.26 -7.62
N TRP A 469 -39.78 37.87 -6.51
CA TRP A 469 -39.00 39.14 -6.52
C TRP A 469 -38.21 39.44 -5.23
N ARG A 470 -37.80 38.41 -4.46
CA ARG A 470 -37.06 38.64 -3.21
C ARG A 470 -35.95 37.63 -2.90
N MET A 471 -35.14 37.25 -3.89
CA MET A 471 -33.82 36.65 -3.63
C MET A 471 -32.85 36.74 -4.83
N VAL A 472 -32.88 37.84 -5.60
CA VAL A 472 -31.89 38.17 -6.65
C VAL A 472 -31.30 39.57 -6.43
N ARG A 473 -31.32 40.06 -5.18
CA ARG A 473 -30.63 41.31 -4.78
C ARG A 473 -29.91 41.14 -3.45
N GLY A 474 -28.83 40.38 -3.52
CA GLY A 474 -27.79 40.20 -2.54
C GLY A 474 -26.81 39.24 -3.20
N TRP A 475 -25.51 39.50 -3.16
CA TRP A 475 -24.44 38.87 -3.98
C TRP A 475 -23.97 39.66 -5.21
N GLY A 476 -24.15 40.98 -5.17
CA GLY A 476 -23.48 41.92 -6.06
C GLY A 476 -22.80 43.03 -5.27
N LEU A 477 -21.97 42.71 -4.26
CA LEU A 477 -21.13 43.70 -3.55
C LEU A 477 -20.11 43.09 -2.55
N VAL A 478 -19.34 42.06 -2.95
CA VAL A 478 -17.99 41.80 -2.37
C VAL A 478 -17.04 41.26 -3.46
N CYS A 479 -17.18 41.74 -4.69
CA CYS A 479 -16.14 41.66 -5.73
C CYS A 479 -15.52 43.04 -5.87
N GLY A 480 -14.73 43.41 -4.87
CA GLY A 480 -14.17 44.76 -4.76
C GLY A 480 -13.29 44.96 -3.52
N LYS A 481 -12.65 43.89 -3.03
CA LYS A 481 -11.61 43.96 -1.99
C LYS A 481 -10.85 42.64 -1.87
N LEU A 482 -10.12 42.28 -2.92
CA LEU A 482 -9.00 41.31 -2.89
C LEU A 482 -8.12 41.48 -4.16
N ARG A 483 -7.93 42.75 -4.55
CA ARG A 483 -6.87 43.25 -5.43
C ARG A 483 -6.05 44.26 -4.62
N SER A 484 -5.39 43.80 -3.56
CA SER A 484 -4.39 44.59 -2.82
C SER A 484 -3.49 43.74 -1.89
N LEU A 485 -3.35 42.43 -2.12
CA LEU A 485 -2.42 41.56 -1.40
C LEU A 485 -1.70 40.60 -2.37
N GLN A 486 -1.37 41.11 -3.55
CA GLN A 486 -0.56 40.41 -4.55
C GLN A 486 0.58 41.33 -5.06
N GLU A 487 1.08 42.21 -4.19
CA GLU A 487 2.25 43.06 -4.40
C GLU A 487 3.01 43.22 -3.07
N SER A 488 3.55 42.12 -2.57
CA SER A 488 4.69 42.10 -1.66
C SER A 488 5.21 40.67 -1.71
N TRP A 489 6.42 40.49 -2.23
CA TRP A 489 7.28 39.28 -2.31
C TRP A 489 8.03 39.15 -3.65
N LEU A 490 7.75 40.00 -4.64
CA LEU A 490 8.63 40.23 -5.80
C LEU A 490 9.54 41.45 -5.57
N HIS A 491 10.43 41.36 -4.58
CA HIS A 491 11.66 42.18 -4.51
C HIS A 491 12.60 41.61 -3.44
N ARG A 492 13.32 40.53 -3.80
CA ARG A 492 14.67 40.17 -3.32
C ARG A 492 15.11 38.89 -4.05
N GLY A 493 16.13 38.99 -4.89
CA GLY A 493 16.94 37.83 -5.28
C GLY A 493 16.94 37.42 -6.76
N LEU A 494 17.05 38.37 -7.70
CA LEU A 494 17.73 38.10 -8.97
C LEU A 494 19.20 38.48 -8.75
N LEU A 495 20.10 37.50 -8.74
CA LEU A 495 21.51 37.63 -9.14
C LEU A 495 22.10 36.23 -9.32
N LEU A 496 22.72 36.02 -10.48
CA LEU A 496 23.62 34.91 -10.87
C LEU A 496 22.95 33.61 -11.35
N TRP A 497 22.65 33.53 -12.65
CA TRP A 497 23.54 32.82 -13.59
C TRP A 497 23.03 32.93 -15.03
N SER A 498 23.79 33.65 -15.84
CA SER A 498 23.81 33.52 -17.29
C SER A 498 24.92 32.56 -17.67
N SER A 499 24.64 31.45 -18.37
CA SER A 499 25.42 31.01 -19.53
C SER A 499 24.90 29.70 -20.15
N SER A 500 24.72 29.77 -21.48
CA SER A 500 24.94 28.67 -22.44
C SER A 500 23.90 27.55 -22.56
N LEU A 501 22.82 27.83 -23.30
CA LEU A 501 22.11 26.82 -24.10
C LEU A 501 22.59 26.90 -25.56
N ARG A 502 23.20 25.82 -26.05
CA ARG A 502 23.35 25.49 -27.46
C ARG A 502 22.44 24.31 -27.77
N CYS A 503 21.45 24.49 -28.64
CA CYS A 503 20.71 23.41 -29.28
C CYS A 503 21.60 22.63 -30.26
N PRO A 504 21.22 21.39 -30.59
CA PRO A 504 21.07 21.06 -32.00
C PRO A 504 19.75 20.34 -32.34
N SER A 505 19.08 20.90 -33.35
CA SER A 505 18.45 20.26 -34.53
C SER A 505 17.76 18.89 -34.43
N ALA A 506 16.44 18.96 -34.58
CA ALA A 506 15.57 18.25 -35.54
C ALA A 506 16.04 16.94 -36.20
N VAL A 507 15.23 15.88 -36.06
CA VAL A 507 14.94 14.91 -37.13
C VAL A 507 13.44 14.56 -37.12
N THR A 508 12.81 14.85 -38.26
CA THR A 508 11.45 14.50 -38.71
C THR A 508 11.26 13.00 -38.94
N PHE A 509 10.05 12.47 -38.69
CA PHE A 509 9.54 11.30 -39.42
C PHE A 509 8.07 11.50 -39.83
N THR A 510 7.85 11.42 -41.13
CA THR A 510 6.57 11.33 -41.83
C THR A 510 6.24 9.86 -42.11
N ALA A 511 4.96 9.50 -42.02
CA ALA A 511 4.38 8.32 -42.69
C ALA A 511 3.69 8.80 -43.99
N PRO A 512 3.47 7.96 -45.03
CA PRO A 512 2.34 6.99 -44.99
C PRO A 512 2.43 5.71 -45.88
N SER A 513 1.50 4.79 -45.59
CA SER A 513 0.68 3.91 -46.48
C SER A 513 1.27 2.81 -47.39
N CYS A 514 0.84 1.57 -47.08
CA CYS A 514 0.20 0.51 -47.90
C CYS A 514 0.76 0.07 -49.27
N LEU A 515 1.14 -1.21 -49.40
CA LEU A 515 0.51 -2.22 -50.30
C LEU A 515 1.34 -3.55 -50.35
N GLY A 516 0.64 -4.68 -50.23
CA GLY A 516 0.79 -5.81 -51.16
C GLY A 516 1.84 -6.90 -50.94
N THR A 517 1.32 -8.13 -50.76
CA THR A 517 1.84 -9.44 -51.24
C THR A 517 2.95 -10.17 -50.47
N SER A 518 2.61 -11.40 -50.03
CA SER A 518 3.51 -12.51 -49.68
C SER A 518 3.81 -13.37 -50.93
N PRO A 519 4.52 -14.52 -50.87
CA PRO A 519 5.46 -15.06 -49.87
C PRO A 519 6.78 -15.55 -50.52
N ARG A 520 7.80 -15.92 -49.73
CA ARG A 520 8.63 -17.14 -49.92
C ARG A 520 9.79 -17.23 -48.94
N ASP A 521 9.93 -18.45 -48.43
CA ASP A 521 11.04 -19.15 -47.80
C ASP A 521 12.44 -18.58 -48.06
N PHE A 522 13.29 -18.51 -47.02
CA PHE A 522 14.65 -19.05 -47.09
C PHE A 522 15.20 -19.34 -45.68
N LEU A 523 15.89 -20.48 -45.63
CA LEU A 523 16.46 -21.22 -44.52
C LEU A 523 17.91 -20.77 -44.19
N LEU A 524 18.32 -20.98 -42.93
CA LEU A 524 19.70 -21.23 -42.42
C LEU A 524 20.63 -20.01 -42.10
N PRO A 525 21.77 -20.16 -41.38
CA PRO A 525 21.84 -20.10 -39.91
C PRO A 525 23.06 -19.32 -39.32
N THR A 526 23.06 -19.03 -38.00
CA THR A 526 24.24 -18.77 -37.10
C THR A 526 25.16 -17.56 -37.44
N PRO A 527 26.04 -17.03 -36.53
CA PRO A 527 26.55 -17.61 -35.28
C PRO A 527 26.64 -16.68 -34.05
N THR A 528 26.96 -17.35 -32.94
CA THR A 528 27.62 -16.92 -31.70
C THR A 528 28.38 -15.59 -31.72
N CYS A 529 28.18 -14.77 -30.68
CA CYS A 529 29.21 -13.89 -30.16
C CYS A 529 29.23 -13.98 -28.63
N THR A 530 30.32 -14.54 -28.11
CA THR A 530 30.86 -14.35 -26.77
C THR A 530 31.22 -12.88 -26.55
N LEU A 531 30.72 -12.29 -25.46
CA LEU A 531 31.49 -11.64 -24.39
C LEU A 531 30.54 -11.29 -23.23
#